data_AF-A0AA35PB77-F1
#
_entry.id   AF-A0AA35PB77-F1
#
_cell.length_a   1.000
_cell.length_b   1.000
_cell.length_c   1.000
_cell.angle_alpha   90.00
_cell.angle_beta   90.00
_cell.angle_gamma   90.00
#
_symmetry.space_group_name_H-M   'P 1'
#
loop_
_entity.id
_entity.type
_entity.pdbx_description
1 polymer ?
#
loop_
_entity_poly.entity_id
_entity_poly.type
_entity_poly.pdbx_seq_one_letter_code
_entity_poly.pdbx_strand_id
1 'polypeptide(L)'
;MADNYRDYNLTEDQKIVKTKYPPLNKKYEYLDHTADVQLHAWGDTLEEAFEQCAMAMFGYMTDTETVEPLDTVEVEAEGHDMLSLLFHFLDEWLYKFSANEFFIPREVKVLHIDRLRFRIRSIGWGEEFSLPKHPQGTEVKAITYSAMQIHEDEKPEVFVIIDI
;
A
#
# COMPACT_ATOMS: atom_id res chain seq x y z
N MET A 1 -18.42 -25.17 -18.10
CA MET A 1 -18.56 -23.75 -17.76
C MET A 1 -18.75 -23.70 -16.26
N ALA A 2 -17.75 -23.21 -15.53
CA ALA A 2 -17.88 -23.02 -14.09
C ALA A 2 -18.67 -21.72 -13.86
N ASP A 3 -19.62 -21.75 -12.94
CA ASP A 3 -20.57 -20.67 -12.67
C ASP A 3 -19.87 -19.48 -11.99
N ASN A 4 -19.44 -18.47 -12.77
CA ASN A 4 -18.88 -17.22 -12.27
C ASN A 4 -20.01 -16.28 -11.77
N TYR A 5 -20.77 -16.75 -10.78
CA TYR A 5 -21.84 -15.99 -10.15
C TYR A 5 -21.50 -15.71 -8.69
N ARG A 6 -21.53 -14.43 -8.29
CA ARG A 6 -21.50 -14.07 -6.88
C ARG A 6 -22.75 -14.63 -6.22
N ASP A 7 -22.53 -15.51 -5.26
CA ASP A 7 -23.56 -15.97 -4.35
C ASP A 7 -23.43 -15.23 -3.02
N TYR A 8 -24.58 -14.92 -2.44
CA TYR A 8 -24.71 -14.11 -1.25
C TYR A 8 -25.29 -14.95 -0.13
N ASN A 9 -24.92 -14.65 1.12
CA ASN A 9 -25.58 -15.21 2.28
C ASN A 9 -26.97 -14.58 2.42
N LEU A 10 -28.00 -15.38 2.10
CA LEU A 10 -29.38 -14.96 2.12
C LEU A 10 -30.05 -15.34 3.44
N THR A 11 -30.81 -14.40 3.99
CA THR A 11 -31.80 -14.63 5.05
C THR A 11 -32.93 -15.55 4.56
N GLU A 12 -33.71 -16.12 5.49
CA GLU A 12 -34.79 -17.05 5.14
C GLU A 12 -35.88 -16.42 4.25
N ASP A 13 -36.26 -15.16 4.51
CA ASP A 13 -37.21 -14.43 3.68
C ASP A 13 -36.70 -14.25 2.23
N GLN A 14 -35.38 -14.03 2.07
CA GLN A 14 -34.75 -13.91 0.75
C GLN A 14 -34.74 -15.25 0.00
N LYS A 15 -34.63 -16.38 0.72
CA LYS A 15 -34.75 -17.72 0.10
C LYS A 15 -36.17 -18.00 -0.37
N ILE A 16 -37.18 -17.63 0.43
CA ILE A 16 -38.60 -17.78 0.06
C ILE A 16 -38.93 -17.01 -1.22
N VAL A 17 -38.39 -15.80 -1.38
CA VAL A 17 -38.54 -15.02 -2.62
C VAL A 17 -37.83 -15.70 -3.80
N LYS A 18 -36.60 -16.22 -3.59
CA LYS A 18 -35.82 -16.92 -4.63
C LYS A 18 -36.54 -18.17 -5.15
N THR A 19 -37.37 -18.83 -4.34
CA THR A 19 -38.11 -20.06 -4.72
C THR A 19 -39.53 -19.81 -5.23
N LYS A 20 -40.11 -18.63 -4.95
CA LYS A 20 -41.46 -18.25 -5.43
C LYS A 20 -41.55 -18.10 -6.95
N TYR A 21 -40.43 -17.89 -7.63
CA TYR A 21 -40.36 -17.60 -9.07
C TYR A 21 -39.44 -18.56 -9.83
N PRO A 22 -39.60 -18.70 -11.15
CA PRO A 22 -38.68 -19.47 -11.98
C PRO A 22 -37.23 -18.95 -11.89
N PRO A 23 -36.22 -19.84 -11.94
CA PRO A 23 -34.81 -19.44 -11.88
C PRO A 23 -34.40 -18.64 -13.11
N LEU A 24 -33.47 -17.70 -12.90
CA LEU A 24 -32.90 -16.90 -13.98
C LEU A 24 -31.81 -17.68 -14.71
N ASN A 25 -31.81 -17.59 -16.05
CA ASN A 25 -30.74 -18.13 -16.88
C ASN A 25 -29.55 -17.15 -16.87
N LYS A 26 -28.52 -17.46 -16.09
CA LYS A 26 -27.34 -16.60 -15.99
C LYS A 26 -26.33 -16.99 -17.08
N LYS A 27 -25.81 -15.99 -17.82
CA LYS A 27 -24.77 -16.15 -18.87
C LYS A 27 -23.73 -15.03 -18.82
N TYR A 28 -23.15 -14.80 -17.65
CA TYR A 28 -22.12 -13.79 -17.44
C TYR A 28 -21.06 -14.35 -16.50
N GLU A 29 -19.92 -13.67 -16.42
CA GLU A 29 -18.86 -13.99 -15.49
C GLU A 29 -18.23 -12.73 -14.91
N TYR A 30 -17.70 -12.82 -13.69
CA TYR A 30 -16.90 -11.76 -13.10
C TYR A 30 -15.50 -11.81 -13.69
N LEU A 31 -15.07 -10.66 -14.19
CA LEU A 31 -13.74 -10.38 -14.69
C LEU A 31 -13.21 -9.24 -13.82
N ASP A 32 -12.01 -9.39 -13.31
CA ASP A 32 -11.48 -8.49 -12.31
C ASP A 32 -11.17 -7.08 -12.87
N HIS A 33 -11.28 -6.07 -12.02
CA HIS A 33 -10.73 -4.71 -12.22
C HIS A 33 -10.06 -4.26 -10.92
N THR A 34 -8.87 -3.66 -11.05
CA THR A 34 -8.03 -3.19 -9.94
C THR A 34 -8.60 -1.93 -9.27
N ALA A 35 -8.40 -1.80 -7.97
CA ALA A 35 -8.65 -0.54 -7.27
C ALA A 35 -7.26 0.06 -7.01
N ASP A 36 -7.00 1.25 -7.55
CA ASP A 36 -5.69 1.88 -7.45
C ASP A 36 -5.83 3.26 -6.77
N VAL A 37 -4.79 3.73 -6.08
CA VAL A 37 -4.70 5.11 -5.56
C VAL A 37 -3.34 5.72 -5.88
N GLN A 38 -3.33 7.02 -6.22
CA GLN A 38 -2.08 7.76 -6.44
C GLN A 38 -1.67 8.48 -5.15
N LEU A 39 -0.47 8.15 -4.67
CA LEU A 39 0.24 8.88 -3.64
C LEU A 39 0.98 10.06 -4.26
N HIS A 40 0.92 11.22 -3.60
CA HIS A 40 1.73 12.40 -3.88
C HIS A 40 2.40 12.84 -2.59
N ALA A 41 3.73 12.89 -2.59
CA ALA A 41 4.53 13.26 -1.44
C ALA A 41 5.63 14.23 -1.84
N TRP A 42 6.07 15.07 -0.90
CA TRP A 42 7.05 16.12 -1.14
C TRP A 42 7.89 16.36 0.12
N GLY A 43 9.00 17.08 -0.05
CA GLY A 43 9.88 17.47 1.05
C GLY A 43 10.81 18.62 0.67
N ASP A 44 11.59 19.09 1.65
CA ASP A 44 12.70 20.01 1.46
C ASP A 44 13.94 19.29 0.87
N THR A 45 13.99 17.95 0.95
CA THR A 45 14.98 17.11 0.25
C THR A 45 14.33 15.92 -0.44
N LEU A 46 15.09 15.25 -1.31
CA LEU A 46 14.63 14.04 -2.00
C LEU A 46 14.41 12.88 -1.02
N GLU A 47 15.26 12.79 0.01
CA GLU A 47 15.09 11.85 1.13
C GLU A 47 13.75 12.07 1.83
N GLU A 48 13.40 13.32 2.11
CA GLU A 48 12.12 13.66 2.74
C GLU A 48 10.93 13.34 1.82
N ALA A 49 11.02 13.62 0.52
CA ALA A 49 9.97 13.24 -0.42
C ALA A 49 9.75 11.71 -0.46
N PHE A 50 10.82 10.91 -0.41
CA PHE A 50 10.74 9.45 -0.37
C PHE A 50 10.15 8.95 0.95
N GLU A 51 10.63 9.43 2.10
CA GLU A 51 10.12 9.00 3.41
C GLU A 51 8.64 9.37 3.60
N GLN A 52 8.24 10.55 3.13
CA GLN A 52 6.82 10.97 3.12
C GLN A 52 5.97 10.11 2.19
N CYS A 53 6.52 9.58 1.09
CA CYS A 53 5.79 8.66 0.23
C CYS A 53 5.53 7.30 0.92
N ALA A 54 6.49 6.81 1.71
CA ALA A 54 6.28 5.63 2.57
C ALA A 54 5.22 5.93 3.66
N MET A 55 5.28 7.11 4.28
CA MET A 55 4.28 7.53 5.25
C MET A 55 2.87 7.65 4.65
N ALA A 56 2.75 8.14 3.41
CA ALA A 56 1.47 8.21 2.71
C ALA A 56 0.88 6.81 2.44
N MET A 57 1.73 5.83 2.08
CA MET A 57 1.31 4.43 1.92
C MET A 57 0.77 3.85 3.22
N PHE A 58 1.51 3.98 4.33
CA PHE A 58 1.08 3.44 5.62
C PHE A 58 -0.12 4.20 6.22
N GLY A 59 -0.19 5.51 6.00
CA GLY A 59 -1.35 6.33 6.37
C GLY A 59 -2.64 5.93 5.65
N TYR A 60 -2.55 5.23 4.51
CA TYR A 60 -3.71 4.67 3.81
C TYR A 60 -4.21 3.37 4.47
N MET A 61 -3.32 2.63 5.12
CA MET A 61 -3.62 1.38 5.82
C MET A 61 -4.21 1.60 7.21
N THR A 62 -3.76 2.64 7.92
CA THR A 62 -4.23 2.99 9.27
C THR A 62 -3.85 4.42 9.63
N ASP A 63 -4.46 4.95 10.69
CA ASP A 63 -3.99 6.17 11.35
C ASP A 63 -2.65 5.89 12.06
N THR A 64 -1.54 6.33 11.47
CA THR A 64 -0.18 6.10 11.99
C THR A 64 0.09 6.86 13.29
N GLU A 65 -0.72 7.88 13.64
CA GLU A 65 -0.58 8.56 14.94
C GLU A 65 -1.01 7.67 16.11
N THR A 66 -1.75 6.58 15.85
CA THR A 66 -2.12 5.57 16.85
C THR A 66 -1.04 4.53 17.13
N VAL A 67 0.00 4.49 16.29
CA VAL A 67 1.12 3.53 16.37
C VAL A 67 2.15 4.03 17.38
N GLU A 68 2.56 3.18 18.32
CA GLU A 68 3.60 3.48 19.29
C GLU A 68 5.01 3.16 18.73
N PRO A 69 6.02 4.00 18.98
CA PRO A 69 7.39 3.77 18.48
C PRO A 69 8.16 2.83 19.43
N LEU A 70 7.77 1.55 19.49
CA LEU A 70 8.32 0.56 20.43
C LEU A 70 9.52 -0.20 19.86
N ASP A 71 9.49 -0.49 18.56
CA ASP A 71 10.50 -1.21 17.82
C ASP A 71 11.08 -0.33 16.70
N THR A 72 12.20 -0.77 16.14
CA THR A 72 12.90 -0.07 15.07
C THR A 72 13.32 -1.03 13.97
N VAL A 73 12.96 -0.71 12.73
CA VAL A 73 13.28 -1.51 11.55
C VAL A 73 14.10 -0.68 10.59
N GLU A 74 15.19 -1.25 10.08
CA GLU A 74 15.96 -0.68 8.98
C GLU A 74 15.56 -1.34 7.65
N VAL A 75 15.48 -0.51 6.61
CA VAL A 75 15.24 -0.94 5.23
C VAL A 75 16.34 -0.36 4.35
N GLU A 76 17.00 -1.24 3.62
CA GLU A 76 17.93 -0.91 2.55
C GLU A 76 17.37 -1.43 1.22
N ALA A 77 17.43 -0.61 0.18
CA ALA A 77 17.02 -1.00 -1.16
C ALA A 77 18.00 -0.48 -2.22
N GLU A 78 18.04 -1.15 -3.37
CA GLU A 78 18.86 -0.77 -4.51
C GLU A 78 18.00 -0.75 -5.79
N GLY A 79 18.28 0.19 -6.69
CA GLY A 79 17.63 0.33 -8.00
C GLY A 79 18.65 0.38 -9.14
N HIS A 80 18.17 0.53 -10.37
CA HIS A 80 19.00 0.80 -11.54
C HIS A 80 18.85 2.24 -12.05
N ASP A 81 17.87 2.98 -11.52
CA ASP A 81 17.62 4.40 -11.67
C ASP A 81 16.82 4.90 -10.45
N MET A 82 16.44 6.18 -10.43
CA MET A 82 15.67 6.75 -9.31
C MET A 82 14.25 6.20 -9.19
N LEU A 83 13.60 5.84 -10.30
CA LEU A 83 12.24 5.30 -10.31
C LEU A 83 12.20 3.90 -9.70
N SER A 84 13.12 3.03 -10.14
CA SER A 84 13.28 1.69 -9.57
C SER A 84 13.75 1.73 -8.12
N LEU A 85 14.55 2.72 -7.73
CA LEU A 85 14.92 2.92 -6.33
C LEU A 85 13.70 3.26 -5.46
N LEU A 86 12.84 4.17 -5.92
CA LEU A 86 11.59 4.52 -5.22
C LEU A 86 10.65 3.32 -5.14
N PHE A 87 10.50 2.57 -6.23
CA PHE A 87 9.70 1.35 -6.27
C PHE A 87 10.18 0.33 -5.23
N HIS A 88 11.46 -0.06 -5.27
CA HIS A 88 11.98 -1.08 -4.34
C HIS A 88 12.00 -0.58 -2.90
N PHE A 89 12.21 0.72 -2.67
CA PHE A 89 12.10 1.31 -1.34
C PHE A 89 10.70 1.11 -0.73
N LEU A 90 9.64 1.46 -1.48
CA LEU A 90 8.27 1.29 -1.00
C LEU A 90 7.88 -0.19 -0.89
N ASP A 91 8.33 -1.01 -1.83
CA ASP A 91 8.05 -2.45 -1.87
C ASP A 91 8.69 -3.19 -0.68
N GLU A 92 9.93 -2.85 -0.31
CA GLU A 92 10.59 -3.40 0.89
C GLU A 92 9.88 -2.98 2.17
N TRP A 93 9.42 -1.72 2.28
CA TRP A 93 8.61 -1.28 3.41
C TRP A 93 7.25 -2.00 3.46
N LEU A 94 6.57 -2.14 2.32
CA LEU A 94 5.32 -2.91 2.21
C LEU A 94 5.53 -4.38 2.59
N TYR A 95 6.68 -4.96 2.24
CA TYR A 95 7.07 -6.30 2.62
C TYR A 95 7.25 -6.46 4.14
N LYS A 96 7.83 -5.46 4.84
CA LYS A 96 7.92 -5.47 6.31
C LYS A 96 6.55 -5.57 6.98
N PHE A 97 5.55 -4.90 6.40
CA PHE A 97 4.16 -4.99 6.85
C PHE A 97 3.49 -6.31 6.42
N SER A 98 3.79 -6.85 5.23
CA SER A 98 2.98 -7.94 4.66
C SER A 98 3.50 -9.35 5.00
N ALA A 99 4.81 -9.53 5.24
CA ALA A 99 5.42 -10.86 5.22
C ALA A 99 6.04 -11.33 6.55
N ASN A 100 6.47 -10.41 7.42
CA ASN A 100 7.20 -10.76 8.65
C ASN A 100 6.37 -10.46 9.92
N GLU A 101 6.53 -9.27 10.48
CA GLU A 101 6.08 -8.90 11.83
C GLU A 101 4.81 -8.04 11.82
N PHE A 102 4.15 -7.92 10.66
CA PHE A 102 3.11 -6.91 10.42
C PHE A 102 3.54 -5.52 10.91
N PHE A 103 4.83 -5.21 10.74
CA PHE A 103 5.41 -3.99 11.27
C PHE A 103 4.79 -2.78 10.57
N ILE A 104 4.17 -1.90 11.36
CA ILE A 104 3.63 -0.63 10.89
C ILE A 104 4.47 0.49 11.50
N PRO A 105 5.16 1.33 10.69
CA PRO A 105 5.88 2.46 11.24
C PRO A 105 4.90 3.58 11.62
N ARG A 106 5.15 4.17 12.79
CA ARG A 106 4.63 5.50 13.13
C ARG A 106 5.27 6.57 12.25
N GLU A 107 6.57 6.42 12.00
CA GLU A 107 7.38 7.35 11.22
C GLU A 107 8.49 6.57 10.49
N VAL A 108 8.79 6.98 9.26
CA VAL A 108 9.92 6.51 8.46
C VAL A 108 10.85 7.70 8.22
N LYS A 109 12.16 7.46 8.35
CA LYS A 109 13.21 8.40 8.02
C LYS A 109 14.16 7.80 7.00
N VAL A 110 14.36 8.48 5.88
CA VAL A 110 15.42 8.14 4.92
C VAL A 110 16.72 8.77 5.42
N LEU A 111 17.70 7.92 5.71
CA LEU A 111 19.00 8.33 6.25
C LEU A 111 19.95 8.80 5.16
N HIS A 112 19.89 8.17 3.98
CA HIS A 112 20.74 8.51 2.85
C HIS A 112 20.23 7.92 1.53
N ILE A 113 20.32 8.69 0.45
CA ILE A 113 20.21 8.22 -0.94
C ILE A 113 21.56 8.40 -1.66
N ASP A 114 22.17 7.28 -2.06
CA ASP A 114 23.31 7.26 -2.99
C ASP A 114 22.77 7.29 -4.42
N ARG A 115 22.85 8.47 -5.04
CA ARG A 115 22.37 8.71 -6.41
C ARG A 115 23.25 8.11 -7.49
N LEU A 116 24.53 7.82 -7.20
CA LEU A 116 25.46 7.27 -8.17
C LEU A 116 25.29 5.76 -8.29
N ARG A 117 24.96 5.10 -7.18
CA ARG A 117 24.76 3.65 -7.11
C ARG A 117 23.29 3.25 -7.02
N PHE A 118 22.38 4.21 -6.96
CA PHE A 118 20.95 4.03 -6.73
C PHE A 118 20.69 3.14 -5.52
N ARG A 119 21.17 3.57 -4.34
CA ARG A 119 20.95 2.87 -3.07
C ARG A 119 20.30 3.79 -2.07
N ILE A 120 19.44 3.24 -1.23
CA ILE A 120 18.75 3.97 -0.18
C ILE A 120 18.85 3.20 1.12
N ARG A 121 19.08 3.92 2.21
CA ARG A 121 18.98 3.38 3.57
C ARG A 121 18.01 4.23 4.37
N SER A 122 17.10 3.55 5.05
CA SER A 122 16.05 4.17 5.85
C SER A 122 15.82 3.39 7.14
N ILE A 123 15.18 4.04 8.09
CA ILE A 123 14.83 3.51 9.39
C ILE A 123 13.41 3.93 9.73
N GLY A 124 12.67 3.09 10.43
CA GLY A 124 11.31 3.41 10.88
C GLY A 124 11.09 2.92 12.30
N TRP A 125 10.27 3.65 13.04
CA TRP A 125 9.91 3.35 14.42
C TRP A 125 8.43 3.07 14.51
N GLY A 126 8.05 1.99 15.17
CA GLY A 126 6.67 1.53 15.19
C GLY A 126 6.49 0.28 16.02
N GLU A 127 5.51 -0.53 15.64
CA GLU A 127 5.18 -1.78 16.32
C GLU A 127 4.42 -2.72 15.37
N GLU A 128 4.10 -3.92 15.84
CA GLU A 128 3.24 -4.87 15.12
C GLU A 128 1.80 -4.32 15.00
N PHE A 129 1.23 -4.39 13.80
CA PHE A 129 -0.13 -3.95 13.53
C PHE A 129 -1.16 -4.81 14.26
N SER A 130 -2.10 -4.19 14.98
CA SER A 130 -3.23 -4.90 15.59
C SER A 130 -4.56 -4.14 15.39
N LEU A 131 -5.61 -4.86 14.96
CA LEU A 131 -6.96 -4.30 14.78
C LEU A 131 -7.57 -3.69 16.07
N PRO A 132 -7.30 -4.21 17.29
CA PRO A 132 -7.79 -3.57 18.51
C PRO A 132 -7.15 -2.21 18.81
N LYS A 133 -5.92 -1.96 18.35
CA LYS A 133 -5.18 -0.70 18.59
C LYS A 133 -5.32 0.27 17.42
N HIS A 134 -5.21 -0.25 16.21
CA HIS A 134 -5.04 0.54 14.99
C HIS A 134 -6.32 0.50 14.15
N PRO A 135 -6.89 1.67 13.79
CA PRO A 135 -8.06 1.74 12.94
C PRO A 135 -7.82 1.06 11.59
N GLN A 136 -8.77 0.23 11.15
CA GLN A 136 -8.66 -0.44 9.86
C GLN A 136 -8.93 0.55 8.71
N GLY A 137 -7.89 0.88 7.96
CA GLY A 137 -7.96 1.58 6.67
C GLY A 137 -8.12 0.59 5.52
N THR A 138 -7.39 0.83 4.43
CA THR A 138 -7.42 -0.05 3.25
C THR A 138 -6.08 -0.76 3.09
N GLU A 139 -6.13 -2.06 2.81
CA GLU A 139 -4.93 -2.83 2.48
C GLU A 139 -4.27 -2.29 1.21
N VAL A 140 -2.95 -2.28 1.16
CA VAL A 140 -2.18 -2.01 -0.05
C VAL A 140 -1.58 -3.33 -0.50
N LYS A 141 -1.78 -3.68 -1.76
CA LYS A 141 -1.35 -4.96 -2.35
C LYS A 141 -0.01 -4.86 -3.04
N ALA A 142 0.23 -3.77 -3.77
CA ALA A 142 1.43 -3.64 -4.58
C ALA A 142 1.74 -2.17 -4.92
N ILE A 143 3.04 -1.92 -5.13
CA ILE A 143 3.53 -0.69 -5.75
C ILE A 143 3.50 -0.86 -7.27
N THR A 144 3.21 0.21 -8.02
CA THR A 144 3.22 0.16 -9.49
C THR A 144 4.12 1.23 -10.10
N TYR A 145 4.66 0.95 -11.28
CA TYR A 145 5.34 1.96 -12.11
C TYR A 145 4.36 2.86 -12.89
N SER A 146 3.06 2.63 -12.77
CA SER A 146 2.05 3.37 -13.54
C SER A 146 2.08 4.84 -13.16
N ALA A 147 2.37 5.71 -14.13
CA ALA A 147 2.50 7.16 -13.97
C ALA A 147 3.47 7.60 -12.84
N MET A 148 4.45 6.77 -12.51
CA MET A 148 5.44 7.08 -11.47
C MET A 148 6.31 8.26 -11.92
N GLN A 149 6.48 9.25 -11.04
CA GLN A 149 7.22 10.47 -11.32
C GLN A 149 8.07 10.89 -10.12
N ILE A 150 9.22 11.47 -10.42
CA ILE A 150 10.11 12.12 -9.45
C ILE A 150 10.48 13.47 -10.06
N HIS A 151 10.14 14.54 -9.36
CA HIS A 151 10.51 15.91 -9.72
C HIS A 151 11.48 16.45 -8.67
N GLU A 152 12.62 16.98 -9.11
CA GLU A 152 13.71 17.41 -8.24
C GLU A 152 13.96 18.93 -8.33
N ASP A 153 12.90 19.71 -8.42
CA ASP A 153 12.98 21.18 -8.40
C ASP A 153 13.31 21.69 -6.97
N GLU A 154 13.09 22.98 -6.68
CA GLU A 154 13.40 23.56 -5.34
C GLU A 154 12.79 22.81 -4.16
N LYS A 155 11.66 22.10 -4.39
CA LYS A 155 11.05 21.17 -3.43
C LYS A 155 10.81 19.84 -4.12
N PRO A 156 11.61 18.80 -3.84
CA PRO A 156 11.43 17.50 -4.44
C PRO A 156 10.04 16.92 -4.15
N GLU A 157 9.43 16.30 -5.15
CA GLU A 157 8.14 15.62 -5.04
C GLU A 157 8.09 14.35 -5.86
N VAL A 158 7.28 13.41 -5.41
CA VAL A 158 7.11 12.09 -6.03
C VAL A 158 5.64 11.73 -6.17
N PHE A 159 5.33 11.00 -7.24
CA PHE A 159 3.99 10.48 -7.52
C PHE A 159 4.09 8.98 -7.76
N VAL A 160 3.30 8.19 -7.04
CA VAL A 160 3.31 6.72 -7.12
C VAL A 160 1.89 6.18 -7.09
N ILE A 161 1.53 5.29 -8.01
CA ILE A 161 0.25 4.57 -7.96
C ILE A 161 0.46 3.23 -7.25
N ILE A 162 -0.42 2.92 -6.31
CA ILE A 162 -0.45 1.64 -5.57
C ILE A 162 -1.79 0.92 -5.83
N ASP A 163 -1.76 -0.41 -5.87
CA ASP A 163 -2.93 -1.30 -5.93
C ASP A 163 -3.42 -1.56 -4.49
N ILE A 164 -4.73 -1.51 -4.27
CA ILE A 164 -5.41 -1.62 -2.96
C ILE A 164 -6.47 -2.72 -2.95
#